data_AF-A0A935WMU6-F1
#
_entry.id   AF-A0A935WMU6-F1
#
_cell.length_a   1.000
_cell.length_b   1.000
_cell.length_c   1.000
_cell.angle_alpha   90.00
_cell.angle_beta   90.00
_cell.angle_gamma   90.00
#
_symmetry.space_group_name_H-M   'P 1'
#
loop_
_entity.id
_entity.type
_entity.pdbx_description
1 polymer ?
#
loop_
_entity_poly.entity_id
_entity_poly.type
_entity_poly.pdbx_seq_one_letter_code
_entity_poly.pdbx_strand_id
1 'polypeptide(L)'
;MAKRKYQTQKEAGIILAVCGVISGLLSAYVSWPGFELFGAPMLPALFFGIVIALGIYSWEARHPIPMLIVFVGVVIAWWAAYSIALNLYDDKNKISLVWTGIISGAVGAALTSVALWISSEDFRKPNNVVLAVVIGAVAGTLLYYIDSGGPVHGTAPLFVVWQAAIAGLIGYALAFRPRPD
;
A
#
# COMPACT_ATOMS: atom_id res chain seq x y z
N MET A 1 -20.14 -22.21 -15.69
CA MET A 1 -19.00 -21.38 -15.23
C MET A 1 -18.60 -20.45 -16.36
N ALA A 2 -18.76 -19.13 -16.22
CA ALA A 2 -18.30 -18.19 -17.22
C ALA A 2 -16.75 -18.22 -17.29
N LYS A 3 -16.18 -18.54 -18.45
CA LYS A 3 -14.74 -18.38 -18.71
C LYS A 3 -14.40 -16.90 -18.54
N ARG A 4 -13.72 -16.53 -17.46
CA ARG A 4 -13.19 -15.15 -17.32
C ARG A 4 -12.22 -14.94 -18.47
N LYS A 5 -12.50 -13.91 -19.28
CA LYS A 5 -11.56 -13.37 -20.26
C LYS A 5 -10.23 -13.15 -19.51
N TYR A 6 -9.14 -13.77 -19.98
CA TYR A 6 -7.82 -13.65 -19.36
C TYR A 6 -7.49 -12.17 -19.21
N GLN A 7 -7.46 -11.66 -17.97
CA GLN A 7 -6.99 -10.30 -17.73
C GLN A 7 -5.47 -10.29 -17.83
N THR A 8 -4.93 -9.34 -18.58
CA THR A 8 -3.49 -9.19 -18.73
C THR A 8 -2.87 -8.58 -17.47
N GLN A 9 -1.57 -8.80 -17.23
CA GLN A 9 -0.85 -8.19 -16.09
C GLN A 9 -1.02 -6.68 -16.03
N LYS A 10 -1.03 -6.04 -17.19
CA LYS A 10 -1.22 -4.60 -17.32
C LYS A 10 -2.61 -4.18 -16.83
N GLU A 11 -3.64 -4.93 -17.18
CA GLU A 11 -5.01 -4.64 -16.75
C GLU A 11 -5.17 -4.79 -15.23
N ALA A 12 -4.65 -5.88 -14.64
CA ALA A 12 -4.70 -6.08 -13.19
C ALA A 12 -3.94 -5.00 -12.43
N GLY A 13 -2.76 -4.61 -12.92
CA GLY A 13 -1.98 -3.50 -12.37
C GLY A 13 -2.72 -2.17 -12.46
N ILE A 14 -3.33 -1.84 -13.61
CA ILE A 14 -4.11 -0.61 -13.77
C ILE A 14 -5.32 -0.60 -12.83
N ILE A 15 -6.06 -1.71 -12.75
CA ILE A 15 -7.25 -1.81 -11.89
C ILE A 15 -6.87 -1.58 -10.43
N LEU A 16 -5.83 -2.27 -9.92
CA LEU A 16 -5.41 -2.07 -8.54
C LEU A 16 -4.80 -0.70 -8.30
N ALA A 17 -4.10 -0.11 -9.26
CA ALA A 17 -3.61 1.27 -9.14
C ALA A 17 -4.77 2.26 -8.99
N VAL A 18 -5.84 2.12 -9.78
CA VAL A 18 -7.04 2.95 -9.67
C VAL A 18 -7.73 2.74 -8.31
N CYS A 19 -7.87 1.50 -7.84
CA CYS A 19 -8.38 1.24 -6.50
C CYS A 19 -7.48 1.84 -5.41
N GLY A 20 -6.16 1.83 -5.61
CA GLY A 20 -5.18 2.47 -4.73
C GLY A 20 -5.31 3.99 -4.69
N VAL A 21 -5.61 4.64 -5.83
CA VAL A 21 -5.94 6.07 -5.87
C VAL A 21 -7.19 6.35 -5.04
N ILE A 22 -8.26 5.59 -5.23
CA ILE A 22 -9.52 5.75 -4.48
C ILE A 22 -9.27 5.57 -2.98
N SER A 23 -8.55 4.51 -2.60
CA SER A 23 -8.15 4.26 -1.22
C SER A 23 -7.30 5.40 -0.64
N GLY A 24 -6.39 5.97 -1.43
CA GLY A 24 -5.53 7.07 -1.00
C GLY A 24 -6.32 8.35 -0.77
N LEU A 25 -7.30 8.65 -1.63
CA LEU A 25 -8.22 9.77 -1.44
C LEU A 25 -9.09 9.58 -0.18
N LEU A 26 -9.65 8.38 0.01
CA LEU A 26 -10.41 8.08 1.23
C LEU A 26 -9.53 8.22 2.48
N SER A 27 -8.28 7.75 2.42
CA SER A 27 -7.31 7.85 3.52
C SER A 27 -6.96 9.30 3.87
N ALA A 28 -6.98 10.20 2.89
CA ALA A 28 -6.63 11.60 3.08
C ALA A 28 -7.79 12.46 3.58
N TYR A 29 -9.03 12.16 3.14
CA TYR A 29 -10.18 13.03 3.35
C TYR A 29 -11.25 12.47 4.30
N VAL A 30 -11.22 11.17 4.58
CA VAL A 30 -12.16 10.54 5.52
C VAL A 30 -11.46 10.33 6.86
N SER A 31 -11.96 11.01 7.88
CA SER A 31 -11.55 10.80 9.26
C SER A 31 -12.77 10.39 10.10
N TRP A 32 -12.56 9.46 11.03
CA TRP A 32 -13.56 9.09 12.03
C TRP A 32 -12.90 9.16 13.41
N PRO A 33 -13.31 10.11 14.26
CA PRO A 33 -12.83 10.20 15.64
C PRO A 33 -13.00 8.86 16.39
N GLY A 34 -11.96 8.44 17.10
CA GLY A 34 -11.97 7.18 17.85
C GLY A 34 -11.61 5.93 17.03
N PHE A 35 -11.31 6.07 15.73
CA PHE A 35 -10.85 4.98 14.89
C PHE A 35 -9.31 4.90 14.82
N GLU A 36 -8.70 4.80 15.99
CA GLU A 36 -7.24 4.74 16.18
C GLU A 36 -6.84 3.46 16.92
N LEU A 37 -5.67 2.93 16.60
CA LEU A 37 -5.08 1.78 17.28
C LEU A 37 -3.66 2.15 17.70
N PHE A 38 -3.41 2.15 19.01
CA PHE A 38 -2.14 2.58 19.60
C PHE A 38 -1.67 3.97 19.09
N GLY A 39 -2.61 4.90 18.92
CA GLY A 39 -2.34 6.27 18.44
C GLY A 39 -2.13 6.40 16.93
N ALA A 40 -2.25 5.32 16.16
CA ALA A 40 -2.23 5.35 14.70
C ALA A 40 -3.66 5.40 14.14
N PRO A 41 -3.99 6.33 13.22
CA PRO A 41 -5.31 6.36 12.57
C PRO A 41 -5.46 5.13 11.68
N MET A 42 -6.50 4.34 11.86
CA MET A 42 -6.60 3.02 11.22
C MET A 42 -7.29 3.01 9.87
N LEU A 43 -8.02 4.06 9.52
CA LEU A 43 -8.75 4.14 8.24
C LEU A 43 -7.85 3.95 7.01
N PRO A 44 -6.64 4.55 6.92
CA PRO A 44 -5.75 4.31 5.79
C PRO A 44 -5.37 2.84 5.62
N ALA A 45 -5.10 2.16 6.74
CA ALA A 45 -4.77 0.74 6.74
C ALA A 45 -5.97 -0.11 6.27
N LEU A 46 -7.19 0.24 6.69
CA LEU A 46 -8.39 -0.48 6.29
C LEU A 46 -8.68 -0.30 4.80
N PHE A 47 -8.73 0.93 4.30
CA PHE A 47 -9.04 1.20 2.90
C PHE A 47 -8.03 0.49 1.99
N PHE A 48 -6.75 0.64 2.29
CA PHE A 48 -5.71 0.03 1.48
C PHE A 48 -5.68 -1.49 1.63
N GLY A 49 -5.81 -1.99 2.87
CA GLY A 49 -5.87 -3.42 3.17
C GLY A 49 -7.00 -4.11 2.42
N ILE A 50 -8.18 -3.51 2.35
CA ILE A 50 -9.32 -4.05 1.59
C ILE A 50 -8.96 -4.15 0.10
N VAL A 51 -8.36 -3.11 -0.48
CA VAL A 51 -7.95 -3.12 -1.90
C VAL A 51 -6.99 -4.26 -2.19
N ILE A 52 -5.95 -4.44 -1.38
CA ILE A 52 -4.97 -5.51 -1.60
C ILE A 52 -5.57 -6.89 -1.35
N ALA A 53 -6.38 -7.05 -0.30
CA ALA A 53 -7.05 -8.32 0.00
C ALA A 53 -8.01 -8.74 -1.11
N LEU A 54 -8.79 -7.80 -1.67
CA LEU A 54 -9.65 -8.05 -2.84
C LEU A 54 -8.85 -8.37 -4.10
N GLY A 55 -7.66 -7.78 -4.25
CA GLY A 55 -6.75 -8.13 -5.33
C GLY A 55 -6.28 -9.57 -5.24
N ILE A 56 -5.80 -9.98 -4.07
CA ILE A 56 -5.41 -11.38 -3.81
C ILE A 56 -6.59 -12.33 -4.06
N TYR A 57 -7.79 -11.97 -3.60
CA TYR A 57 -8.99 -12.79 -3.86
C TYR A 57 -9.30 -12.97 -5.35
N SER A 58 -9.14 -11.88 -6.10
CA SER A 58 -9.56 -11.81 -7.50
C SER A 58 -8.63 -12.58 -8.42
N TRP A 59 -7.33 -12.55 -8.16
CA TRP A 59 -6.30 -13.07 -9.06
C TRP A 59 -5.52 -14.29 -8.53
N GLU A 60 -5.22 -14.35 -7.23
CA GLU A 60 -4.37 -15.40 -6.66
C GLU A 60 -5.17 -16.52 -6.00
N ALA A 61 -5.90 -16.21 -4.92
CA ALA A 61 -6.49 -17.20 -4.03
C ALA A 61 -7.97 -16.94 -3.77
N ARG A 62 -8.85 -17.90 -4.08
CA ARG A 62 -10.29 -17.80 -3.73
C ARG A 62 -10.62 -18.25 -2.31
N HIS A 63 -9.61 -18.38 -1.46
CA HIS A 63 -9.76 -18.77 -0.06
C HIS A 63 -9.64 -17.55 0.86
N PRO A 64 -10.38 -17.51 1.98
CA PRO A 64 -10.37 -16.35 2.88
C PRO A 64 -9.06 -16.20 3.67
N ILE A 65 -8.28 -17.27 3.84
CA ILE A 65 -7.07 -17.26 4.67
C ILE A 65 -5.98 -16.34 4.08
N PRO A 66 -5.54 -16.48 2.81
CA PRO A 66 -4.58 -15.56 2.20
C PRO A 66 -5.03 -14.09 2.22
N MET A 67 -6.33 -13.85 2.01
CA MET A 67 -6.88 -12.49 2.10
C MET A 67 -6.70 -11.90 3.49
N LEU A 68 -7.02 -12.68 4.53
CA LEU A 68 -6.92 -12.25 5.92
C LEU A 68 -5.47 -12.00 6.32
N ILE A 69 -4.54 -12.88 5.93
CA ILE A 69 -3.10 -12.70 6.19
C ILE A 69 -2.61 -11.39 5.58
N VAL A 70 -2.96 -11.11 4.32
CA VAL A 70 -2.54 -9.88 3.63
C VAL A 70 -3.20 -8.66 4.25
N PHE A 71 -4.49 -8.72 4.58
CA PHE A 71 -5.19 -7.63 5.23
C PHE A 71 -4.57 -7.27 6.59
N VAL A 72 -4.36 -8.25 7.46
CA VAL A 72 -3.71 -8.06 8.76
C VAL A 72 -2.27 -7.58 8.59
N GLY A 73 -1.55 -8.11 7.60
CA GLY A 73 -0.20 -7.67 7.27
C GLY A 73 -0.13 -6.21 6.86
N VAL A 74 -1.07 -5.73 6.05
CA VAL A 74 -1.17 -4.30 5.67
C VAL A 74 -1.50 -3.43 6.88
N VAL A 75 -2.38 -3.89 7.77
CA VAL A 75 -2.70 -3.20 9.04
C VAL A 75 -1.45 -3.03 9.91
N ILE A 76 -0.67 -4.10 10.08
CA ILE A 76 0.60 -4.08 10.83
C ILE A 76 1.62 -3.18 10.13
N ALA A 77 1.73 -3.27 8.80
CA ALA A 77 2.66 -2.46 8.01
C ALA A 77 2.38 -0.96 8.16
N TRP A 78 1.11 -0.58 8.11
CA TRP A 78 0.68 0.79 8.34
C TRP A 78 1.05 1.29 9.73
N TRP A 79 0.68 0.52 10.77
CA TRP A 79 1.00 0.89 12.16
C TRP A 79 2.50 1.08 12.35
N ALA A 80 3.32 0.14 11.87
CA ALA A 80 4.78 0.23 11.97
C ALA A 80 5.35 1.44 11.22
N ALA A 81 4.89 1.70 9.99
CA ALA A 81 5.31 2.85 9.21
C ALA A 81 4.96 4.17 9.91
N TYR A 82 3.74 4.27 10.45
CA TYR A 82 3.26 5.44 11.17
C TYR A 82 4.04 5.67 12.47
N SER A 83 4.28 4.63 13.27
CA SER A 83 5.08 4.73 14.50
C SER A 83 6.52 5.16 14.20
N ILE A 84 7.13 4.64 13.13
CA ILE A 84 8.46 5.10 12.70
C ILE A 84 8.42 6.56 12.26
N ALA A 85 7.38 6.96 11.53
CA ALA A 85 7.23 8.35 11.10
C ALA A 85 7.18 9.30 12.30
N LEU A 86 6.36 9.00 13.32
CA LEU A 86 6.28 9.80 14.54
C LEU A 86 7.60 9.86 15.32
N ASN A 87 8.35 8.76 15.38
CA ASN A 87 9.62 8.71 16.11
C ASN A 87 10.75 9.49 15.40
N LEU A 88 10.67 9.62 14.07
CA LEU A 88 11.68 10.33 13.28
C LEU A 88 11.30 11.78 12.98
N TYR A 89 10.03 12.12 13.16
CA TYR A 89 9.51 13.44 12.87
C TYR A 89 10.14 14.50 13.77
N ASP A 90 10.69 15.54 13.13
CA ASP A 90 11.28 16.70 13.78
C ASP A 90 10.70 17.97 13.15
N ASP A 91 9.81 18.63 13.90
CA ASP A 91 9.12 19.88 13.52
C ASP A 91 10.07 21.00 13.07
N LYS A 92 11.33 20.97 13.52
CA LYS A 92 12.30 22.04 13.25
C LYS A 92 13.04 21.86 11.93
N ASN A 93 12.94 20.68 11.29
CA ASN A 93 13.78 20.32 10.16
C ASN A 93 12.95 19.73 9.00
N LYS A 94 12.63 20.56 8.00
CA LYS A 94 11.91 20.10 6.79
C LYS A 94 12.64 19.01 5.99
N ILE A 95 13.97 18.92 6.09
CA ILE A 95 14.72 17.83 5.45
C ILE A 95 14.45 16.51 6.20
N SER A 96 14.14 16.57 7.49
CA SER A 96 13.73 15.41 8.28
C SER A 96 12.45 14.78 7.74
N LEU A 97 11.49 15.56 7.23
CA LEU A 97 10.26 15.04 6.62
C LEU A 97 10.52 14.13 5.41
N VAL A 98 11.51 14.49 4.58
CA VAL A 98 11.88 13.67 3.41
C VAL A 98 12.46 12.34 3.88
N TRP A 99 13.40 12.35 4.82
CA TRP A 99 13.99 11.12 5.38
C TRP A 99 13.00 10.26 6.13
N THR A 100 12.16 10.89 6.96
CA THR A 100 11.04 10.26 7.65
C THR A 100 10.12 9.57 6.66
N GLY A 101 9.77 10.25 5.57
CA GLY A 101 8.98 9.72 4.48
C GLY A 101 9.63 8.53 3.78
N ILE A 102 10.92 8.63 3.43
CA ILE A 102 11.69 7.55 2.81
C ILE A 102 11.68 6.31 3.70
N ILE A 103 12.02 6.45 4.98
CA ILE A 103 12.19 5.32 5.91
C ILE A 103 10.83 4.69 6.21
N SER A 104 9.82 5.49 6.59
CA SER A 104 8.47 4.98 6.87
C SER A 104 7.82 4.36 5.64
N GLY A 105 7.96 4.99 4.47
CA GLY A 105 7.47 4.48 3.19
C GLY A 105 8.11 3.16 2.78
N ALA A 106 9.43 3.03 2.99
CA ALA A 106 10.16 1.77 2.78
C ALA A 106 9.66 0.66 3.71
N VAL A 107 9.49 0.95 5.01
CA VAL A 107 9.03 -0.02 6.01
C VAL A 107 7.62 -0.51 5.71
N GLY A 108 6.69 0.41 5.42
CA GLY A 108 5.32 0.05 5.06
C GLY A 108 5.27 -0.87 3.83
N ALA A 109 6.09 -0.58 2.81
CA ALA A 109 6.16 -1.39 1.60
C ALA A 109 6.83 -2.75 1.85
N ALA A 110 7.87 -2.79 2.69
CA ALA A 110 8.57 -4.02 3.05
C ALA A 110 7.64 -4.99 3.79
N LEU A 111 6.93 -4.51 4.82
CA LEU A 111 6.03 -5.33 5.61
C LEU A 111 4.80 -5.79 4.80
N THR A 112 4.26 -4.91 3.95
CA THR A 112 3.22 -5.30 2.99
C THR A 112 3.72 -6.40 2.05
N SER A 113 4.96 -6.28 1.57
CA SER A 113 5.60 -7.27 0.69
C SER A 113 5.81 -8.60 1.39
N VAL A 114 6.16 -8.63 2.67
CA VAL A 114 6.28 -9.86 3.47
C VAL A 114 4.92 -10.56 3.60
N ALA A 115 3.85 -9.81 3.88
CA ALA A 115 2.50 -10.37 3.96
C ALA A 115 2.07 -11.02 2.63
N LEU A 116 2.41 -10.38 1.51
CA LEU A 116 2.18 -10.90 0.17
C LEU A 116 3.07 -12.10 -0.14
N TRP A 117 4.35 -12.10 0.26
CA TRP A 117 5.27 -13.22 0.08
C TRP A 117 4.74 -14.50 0.74
N ILE A 118 4.18 -14.37 1.95
CA ILE A 118 3.57 -15.50 2.67
C ILE A 118 2.38 -16.06 1.88
N SER A 119 1.57 -15.16 1.32
CA SER A 119 0.23 -15.47 0.80
C SER A 119 0.14 -15.74 -0.71
N SER A 120 1.14 -15.31 -1.48
CA SER A 120 1.20 -15.45 -2.93
C SER A 120 2.56 -15.99 -3.36
N GLU A 121 2.55 -17.05 -4.18
CA GLU A 121 3.77 -17.62 -4.73
C GLU A 121 4.42 -16.68 -5.75
N ASP A 122 3.59 -15.98 -6.52
CA ASP A 122 4.04 -15.08 -7.57
C ASP A 122 4.75 -13.83 -6.99
N PHE A 123 4.41 -13.45 -5.75
CA PHE A 123 5.07 -12.35 -5.04
C PHE A 123 6.37 -12.76 -4.30
N ARG A 124 6.72 -14.07 -4.22
CA ARG A 124 7.96 -14.55 -3.53
C ARG A 124 9.24 -14.21 -4.28
N LYS A 125 9.16 -13.67 -5.49
CA LYS A 125 10.33 -13.25 -6.26
C LYS A 125 10.98 -12.05 -5.55
N PRO A 126 12.27 -12.10 -5.19
CA PRO A 126 12.93 -11.02 -4.44
C PRO A 126 12.86 -9.68 -5.18
N ASN A 127 12.86 -9.69 -6.52
CA ASN A 127 12.70 -8.49 -7.33
C ASN A 127 11.40 -7.73 -7.04
N ASN A 128 10.29 -8.42 -6.78
CA ASN A 128 9.00 -7.77 -6.49
C ASN A 128 9.05 -7.03 -5.16
N VAL A 129 9.67 -7.65 -4.15
CA VAL A 129 9.84 -7.06 -2.81
C VAL A 129 10.79 -5.87 -2.86
N VAL A 130 11.95 -6.01 -3.51
CA VAL A 130 12.91 -4.90 -3.68
C VAL A 130 12.24 -3.73 -4.41
N LEU A 131 11.53 -4.00 -5.50
CA LEU A 131 10.85 -2.96 -6.26
C LEU A 131 9.76 -2.27 -5.43
N ALA A 132 8.98 -3.02 -4.66
CA ALA A 132 7.97 -2.46 -3.76
C ALA A 132 8.60 -1.54 -2.71
N VAL A 133 9.70 -1.97 -2.08
CA VAL A 133 10.43 -1.17 -1.08
C VAL A 133 10.98 0.11 -1.69
N VAL A 134 11.61 0.04 -2.86
CA VAL A 134 12.14 1.21 -3.56
C VAL A 134 11.02 2.18 -3.94
N ILE A 135 9.92 1.70 -4.53
CA ILE A 135 8.77 2.53 -4.86
C ILE A 135 8.16 3.15 -3.61
N GLY A 136 8.00 2.37 -2.54
CA GLY A 136 7.46 2.85 -1.28
C GLY A 136 8.33 3.92 -0.63
N ALA A 137 9.66 3.77 -0.69
CA ALA A 137 10.61 4.76 -0.22
C ALA A 137 10.54 6.06 -1.02
N VAL A 138 10.53 5.96 -2.36
CA VAL A 138 10.45 7.12 -3.26
C VAL A 138 9.13 7.85 -3.09
N ALA A 139 8.00 7.15 -3.11
CA ALA A 139 6.69 7.76 -2.87
C ALA A 139 6.57 8.32 -1.45
N GLY A 140 7.27 7.73 -0.48
CA GLY A 140 7.36 8.22 0.89
C GLY A 140 7.91 9.65 0.99
N THR A 141 8.77 10.08 0.08
CA THR A 141 9.30 11.47 0.04
C THR A 141 8.19 12.53 -0.03
N LEU A 142 7.00 12.15 -0.52
CA LEU A 142 5.83 13.03 -0.61
C LEU A 142 5.25 13.40 0.77
N LEU A 143 5.71 12.78 1.86
CA LEU A 143 5.43 13.24 3.21
C LEU A 143 5.87 14.70 3.42
N TYR A 144 6.84 15.18 2.65
CA TYR A 144 7.25 16.59 2.60
C TYR A 144 6.07 17.58 2.41
N TYR A 145 5.01 17.17 1.71
CA TYR A 145 3.87 18.04 1.42
C TYR A 145 2.92 18.25 2.61
N ILE A 146 3.11 17.53 3.73
CA ILE A 146 2.23 17.65 4.90
C ILE A 146 2.19 19.08 5.44
N ASP A 147 3.33 19.77 5.44
CA ASP A 147 3.49 21.16 5.91
C ASP A 147 3.69 22.16 4.76
N SER A 148 3.31 21.79 3.54
CA SER A 148 3.41 22.70 2.40
C SER A 148 2.21 23.65 2.36
N GLY A 149 2.47 24.95 2.15
CA GLY A 149 1.41 25.97 1.96
C GLY A 149 0.92 26.07 0.51
N GLY A 150 1.25 25.09 -0.34
CA GLY A 150 0.94 25.10 -1.76
C GLY A 150 -0.46 24.57 -2.10
N PRO A 151 -0.84 24.60 -3.39
CA PRO A 151 -2.12 24.03 -3.84
C PRO A 151 -2.19 22.51 -3.62
N VAL A 152 -1.05 21.83 -3.54
CA VAL A 152 -0.90 20.43 -3.18
C VAL A 152 -0.33 20.39 -1.75
N HIS A 153 -1.16 20.07 -0.76
CA HIS A 153 -0.78 20.05 0.66
C HIS A 153 -1.43 18.89 1.44
N GLY A 154 -0.93 18.67 2.65
CA GLY A 154 -1.41 17.62 3.55
C GLY A 154 -0.91 16.23 3.18
N THR A 155 -1.63 15.20 3.64
CA THR A 155 -1.25 13.78 3.46
C THR A 155 -1.74 13.18 2.15
N ALA A 156 -2.60 13.88 1.39
CA ALA A 156 -3.17 13.40 0.14
C ALA A 156 -2.12 13.00 -0.92
N PRO A 157 -1.05 13.79 -1.17
CA PRO A 157 -0.05 13.42 -2.17
C PRO A 157 0.65 12.11 -1.81
N LEU A 158 0.99 11.95 -0.53
CA LEU A 158 1.58 10.72 -0.02
C LEU A 158 0.63 9.53 -0.21
N PHE A 159 -0.60 9.60 0.31
CA PHE A 159 -1.49 8.44 0.26
C PHE A 159 -1.90 8.06 -1.15
N VAL A 160 -2.24 9.02 -1.99
CA VAL A 160 -2.68 8.73 -3.36
C VAL A 160 -1.56 8.09 -4.17
N VAL A 161 -0.37 8.68 -4.17
CA VAL A 161 0.74 8.17 -4.99
C VAL A 161 1.28 6.86 -4.42
N TRP A 162 1.49 6.78 -3.10
CA TRP A 162 2.05 5.58 -2.47
C TRP A 162 1.10 4.39 -2.63
N GLN A 163 -0.18 4.54 -2.30
CA GLN A 163 -1.14 3.44 -2.38
C GLN A 163 -1.38 3.00 -3.83
N ALA A 164 -1.50 3.95 -4.77
CA ALA A 164 -1.65 3.61 -6.19
C ALA A 164 -0.43 2.87 -6.75
N ALA A 165 0.78 3.32 -6.42
CA ALA A 165 2.01 2.72 -6.93
C ALA A 165 2.22 1.30 -6.38
N ILE A 166 2.04 1.10 -5.07
CA ILE A 166 2.17 -0.21 -4.44
C ILE A 166 1.07 -1.16 -4.91
N ALA A 167 -0.21 -0.72 -4.96
CA ALA A 167 -1.29 -1.55 -5.46
C ALA A 167 -1.11 -1.94 -6.94
N GLY A 168 -0.67 -1.00 -7.77
CA GLY A 168 -0.39 -1.24 -9.18
C GLY A 168 0.73 -2.26 -9.39
N LEU A 169 1.82 -2.15 -8.63
CA LEU A 169 2.91 -3.13 -8.64
C LEU A 169 2.40 -4.53 -8.25
N ILE A 170 1.60 -4.61 -7.18
CA ILE A 170 1.02 -5.87 -6.70
C ILE A 170 0.12 -6.48 -7.78
N GLY A 171 -0.76 -5.69 -8.39
CA GLY A 171 -1.65 -6.16 -9.46
C GLY A 171 -0.89 -6.69 -10.67
N TYR A 172 0.20 -6.01 -11.05
CA TYR A 172 1.07 -6.47 -12.11
C TYR A 172 1.77 -7.79 -11.77
N ALA A 173 2.24 -7.94 -10.53
CA ALA A 173 2.95 -9.13 -10.07
C ALA A 173 2.06 -10.37 -9.91
N LEU A 174 0.82 -10.20 -9.44
CA LEU A 174 -0.11 -11.30 -9.14
C LEU A 174 -0.77 -11.93 -10.38
N ALA A 175 -0.84 -11.21 -11.50
CA ALA A 175 -1.52 -11.68 -12.70
C ALA A 175 -0.65 -12.61 -13.59
N PHE A 176 0.35 -13.28 -13.02
CA PHE A 176 1.35 -14.02 -13.80
C PHE A 176 0.88 -15.38 -14.34
N ARG A 177 -0.24 -15.96 -13.84
CA ARG A 177 -0.66 -17.30 -14.30
C ARG A 177 -1.90 -17.29 -15.19
N PRO A 178 -1.80 -17.79 -16.45
CA PRO A 178 -2.90 -18.52 -17.05
C PRO A 178 -3.18 -19.71 -16.14
N ARG A 179 -4.40 -19.85 -15.61
CA ARG A 179 -4.77 -21.07 -14.90
C ARG A 179 -4.66 -22.25 -15.88
N PRO A 180 -3.99 -23.35 -15.52
CA PRO A 180 -4.09 -24.58 -16.30
C PRO A 180 -5.57 -24.98 -16.33
N ASP A 181 -6.04 -25.34 -17.52
CA ASP A 181 -7.39 -25.81 -17.80
C ASP A 181 -7.74 -27.08 -17.02
#